data_AF-A0A7W0VGX3-F1
#
_entry.id   AF-A0A7W0VGX3-F1
#
_cell.length_a   1.000
_cell.length_b   1.000
_cell.length_c   1.000
_cell.angle_alpha   90.00
_cell.angle_beta   90.00
_cell.angle_gamma   90.00
#
_symmetry.space_group_name_H-M   'P 1'
#
loop_
_entity.id
_entity.type
_entity.pdbx_description
1 polymer ?
#
loop_
_entity_poly.entity_id
_entity_poly.type
_entity_poly.pdbx_seq_one_letter_code
_entity_poly.pdbx_strand_id
1 'polypeptide(L)'
;MLLTEPASPIERWALDPAIVHINHGSFGGCLRRVLDVALAVRTRLEAAPMQFLVLEWQAEIDRARAALAAFVRTDAGRLAFVPSSTTGVAIALHSAALAAGDEIVTTSHA
;
A
#
# COMPACT_ATOMS: atom_id res chain seq x y z
N MET A 1 -13.08 5.97 -21.85
CA MET A 1 -13.82 6.83 -20.90
C MET A 1 -13.01 8.10 -20.73
N LEU A 2 -13.49 9.25 -21.19
CA LEU A 2 -12.84 10.53 -20.96
C LEU A 2 -13.24 11.03 -19.56
N LEU A 3 -12.27 11.32 -18.71
CA LEU A 3 -12.52 11.96 -17.41
C LEU A 3 -12.75 13.45 -17.68
N THR A 4 -14.02 13.88 -17.69
CA THR A 4 -14.40 15.29 -17.86
C THR A 4 -14.48 16.04 -16.53
N GLU A 5 -14.46 15.31 -15.42
CA GLU A 5 -14.54 15.82 -14.05
C GLU A 5 -13.55 15.07 -13.16
N PRO A 6 -13.09 15.65 -12.04
CA PRO A 6 -12.24 14.95 -11.07
C PRO A 6 -12.91 13.69 -10.53
N ALA A 7 -12.18 12.58 -10.46
CA ALA A 7 -12.68 11.32 -9.90
C ALA A 7 -13.00 11.41 -8.39
N SER A 8 -12.47 12.42 -7.69
CA SER A 8 -12.73 12.71 -6.27
C SER A 8 -12.48 14.20 -5.99
N PRO A 9 -13.30 14.84 -5.14
CA PRO A 9 -13.14 16.25 -4.77
C PRO A 9 -11.84 16.47 -3.95
N ILE A 10 -11.14 17.58 -4.22
CA ILE A 10 -9.80 17.87 -3.68
C ILE A 10 -9.81 18.03 -2.15
N GLU A 11 -10.92 18.48 -1.56
CA GLU A 11 -11.10 18.72 -0.13
C GLU A 11 -10.97 17.44 0.71
N ARG A 12 -11.20 16.27 0.09
CA ARG A 12 -11.01 14.97 0.76
C ARG A 12 -9.54 14.57 0.89
N TRP A 13 -8.65 15.21 0.14
CA TRP A 13 -7.23 14.93 0.13
C TRP A 13 -6.48 15.88 1.07
N ALA A 14 -5.29 15.48 1.48
CA ALA A 14 -4.36 16.34 2.21
C ALA A 14 -3.48 17.20 1.27
N LEU A 15 -3.81 17.20 -0.03
CA LEU A 15 -3.12 17.98 -1.04
C LEU A 15 -3.48 19.46 -0.91
N ASP A 16 -2.54 20.33 -1.24
CA ASP A 16 -2.78 21.78 -1.34
C ASP A 16 -3.71 22.07 -2.54
N PRO A 17 -4.90 22.67 -2.31
CA PRO A 17 -5.85 22.97 -3.38
C PRO A 17 -5.39 24.09 -4.32
N ALA A 18 -4.37 24.88 -3.95
CA ALA A 18 -3.79 25.92 -4.81
C ALA A 18 -2.80 25.35 -5.85
N ILE A 19 -2.40 24.09 -5.71
CA ILE A 19 -1.41 23.44 -6.58
C ILE A 19 -2.11 22.48 -7.56
N VAL A 20 -1.74 22.56 -8.84
CA VAL A 20 -2.21 21.61 -9.86
C VAL A 20 -1.33 20.36 -9.85
N HIS A 21 -1.83 19.29 -9.22
CA HIS A 21 -1.12 18.02 -9.07
C HIS A 21 -1.26 17.13 -10.32
N ILE A 22 -0.38 17.29 -11.30
CA ILE A 22 -0.43 16.54 -12.58
C ILE A 22 0.33 15.20 -12.56
N ASN A 23 1.04 14.88 -11.48
CA ASN A 23 1.86 13.67 -11.36
C ASN A 23 1.53 12.86 -10.09
N HIS A 24 0.27 12.46 -9.95
CA HIS A 24 -0.15 11.59 -8.83
C HIS A 24 0.47 10.19 -8.92
N GLY A 25 0.91 9.76 -10.10
CA GLY A 25 1.46 8.42 -10.33
C GLY A 25 2.82 8.15 -9.69
N SER A 26 3.62 9.16 -9.37
CA SER A 26 4.95 8.95 -8.76
C SER A 26 4.87 8.61 -7.27
N PHE A 27 4.27 9.48 -6.46
CA PHE A 27 4.23 9.33 -5.00
C PHE A 27 2.82 9.33 -4.42
N GLY A 28 1.82 9.64 -5.24
CA GLY A 28 0.44 9.77 -4.81
C GLY A 28 0.17 10.99 -3.95
N GLY A 29 -0.94 10.91 -3.23
CA GLY A 29 -1.43 11.82 -2.21
C GLY A 29 -2.38 11.04 -1.32
N CYS A 30 -2.54 11.43 -0.07
CA CYS A 30 -3.37 10.67 0.87
C CYS A 30 -4.69 11.38 1.13
N LEU A 31 -5.78 10.61 1.25
CA LEU A 31 -7.04 11.12 1.75
C LEU A 31 -6.88 11.52 3.23
N ARG A 32 -7.47 12.66 3.62
CA ARG A 32 -7.44 13.16 5.01
C ARG A 32 -7.85 12.08 6.01
N ARG A 33 -8.97 11.40 5.71
CA ARG A 33 -9.50 10.30 6.55
C ARG A 33 -8.51 9.15 6.77
N VAL A 34 -7.63 8.88 5.81
CA VAL A 34 -6.63 7.80 5.92
C VAL A 34 -5.48 8.28 6.81
N LEU A 35 -5.07 9.55 6.69
CA LEU A 35 -4.10 10.16 7.59
C LEU A 35 -4.61 10.21 9.03
N ASP A 36 -5.89 10.54 9.24
CA ASP A 36 -6.50 10.56 10.58
C ASP A 36 -6.43 9.18 11.25
N VAL A 37 -6.73 8.12 10.50
CA VAL A 37 -6.60 6.73 10.98
C VAL A 37 -5.14 6.38 11.25
N ALA A 38 -4.22 6.73 10.35
CA ALA A 38 -2.80 6.46 10.54
C ALA A 38 -2.23 7.16 11.79
N LEU A 39 -2.65 8.41 12.03
CA LEU A 39 -2.30 9.15 13.23
C LEU A 39 -2.87 8.47 14.48
N ALA A 40 -4.14 8.06 14.47
CA ALA A 40 -4.76 7.36 15.60
C ALA A 40 -4.05 6.03 15.92
N VAL A 41 -3.67 5.26 14.90
CA VAL A 41 -2.87 4.03 15.07
C VAL A 41 -1.50 4.35 15.67
N ARG A 42 -0.84 5.42 15.19
CA ARG A 42 0.45 5.85 15.75
C ARG A 42 0.31 6.28 17.21
N THR A 43 -0.70 7.06 17.55
CA THR A 43 -0.99 7.46 18.94
C THR A 43 -1.22 6.24 19.84
N ARG A 44 -1.96 5.22 19.37
CA ARG A 44 -2.14 3.96 20.11
C ARG A 44 -0.83 3.22 20.34
N LEU A 45 0.02 3.11 19.31
CA LEU A 45 1.35 2.49 19.41
C LEU A 45 2.20 3.20 20.47
N GLU A 46 2.28 4.53 20.42
CA GLU A 46 3.10 5.31 21.36
C GLU A 46 2.56 5.28 22.80
N ALA A 47 1.23 5.19 22.97
CA ALA A 47 0.62 5.13 24.29
C ALA A 47 0.90 3.82 25.03
N ALA A 48 1.06 2.70 24.32
CA ALA A 48 1.30 1.38 24.92
C ALA A 48 2.04 0.43 23.96
N PRO A 49 3.35 0.63 23.70
CA PRO A 49 4.06 -0.08 22.65
C PRO A 49 4.11 -1.60 22.86
N MET A 50 4.28 -2.07 24.11
CA MET A 50 4.28 -3.50 24.42
C MET A 50 2.93 -4.14 24.14
N GLN A 51 1.84 -3.50 24.52
CA GLN A 51 0.50 -4.00 24.23
C GLN A 51 0.25 -4.04 22.72
N PHE A 52 0.54 -2.94 22.03
CA PHE A 52 0.28 -2.84 20.60
C PHE A 52 1.12 -3.83 19.77
N LEU A 53 2.44 -3.88 19.99
CA LEU A 53 3.38 -4.68 19.20
C LEU A 53 3.36 -6.18 19.55
N VAL A 54 2.94 -6.55 20.75
CA VAL A 54 2.87 -7.97 21.14
C VAL A 54 1.49 -8.56 20.86
N LEU A 55 0.41 -7.78 21.05
CA LEU A 55 -0.95 -8.32 21.13
C LEU A 55 -1.91 -7.81 20.05
N GLU A 56 -1.74 -6.59 19.53
CA GLU A 56 -2.79 -5.93 18.75
C GLU A 56 -2.53 -5.88 17.25
N TRP A 57 -1.30 -5.55 16.83
CA TRP A 57 -1.04 -5.17 15.44
C TRP A 57 -1.27 -6.31 14.44
N GLN A 58 -1.10 -7.58 14.85
CA GLN A 58 -1.34 -8.74 13.99
C GLN A 58 -2.81 -8.84 13.57
N ALA A 59 -3.74 -8.65 14.51
CA ALA A 59 -5.16 -8.66 14.18
C ALA A 59 -5.54 -7.46 13.29
N GLU A 60 -4.93 -6.30 13.51
CA GLU A 60 -5.13 -5.10 12.69
C GLU A 60 -4.69 -5.31 11.23
N ILE A 61 -3.50 -5.88 11.03
CA ILE A 61 -2.95 -6.12 9.68
C ILE A 61 -3.72 -7.24 8.95
N ASP A 62 -4.24 -8.23 9.69
CA ASP A 62 -5.08 -9.29 9.13
C ASP A 62 -6.42 -8.75 8.62
N ARG A 63 -7.04 -7.83 9.37
CA ARG A 63 -8.25 -7.12 8.92
C ARG A 63 -7.99 -6.30 7.65
N ALA A 64 -6.88 -5.57 7.61
CA ALA A 64 -6.49 -4.80 6.42
C ALA A 64 -6.27 -5.72 5.21
N ARG A 65 -5.62 -6.87 5.42
CA ARG A 65 -5.37 -7.86 4.37
C ARG A 65 -6.65 -8.50 3.85
N ALA A 66 -7.60 -8.83 4.71
CA ALA A 66 -8.90 -9.36 4.31
C ALA A 66 -9.70 -8.36 3.46
N ALA A 67 -9.69 -7.07 3.84
CA ALA A 67 -10.33 -6.01 3.05
C ALA A 67 -9.68 -5.85 1.66
N LEU A 68 -8.35 -5.87 1.59
CA LEU A 68 -7.63 -5.83 0.32
C LEU A 68 -7.92 -7.06 -0.55
N ALA A 69 -7.95 -8.24 0.06
CA ALA A 69 -8.27 -9.50 -0.60
C ALA A 69 -9.63 -9.46 -1.28
N ALA A 70 -10.65 -8.95 -0.58
CA ALA A 70 -11.99 -8.74 -1.14
C ALA A 70 -11.96 -7.74 -2.31
N PHE A 71 -11.21 -6.63 -2.18
CA PHE A 71 -11.10 -5.62 -3.22
C PHE A 71 -10.45 -6.15 -4.52
N VAL A 72 -9.35 -6.89 -4.40
CA VAL A 72 -8.64 -7.47 -5.57
C VAL A 72 -9.15 -8.86 -5.98
N ARG A 73 -10.17 -9.37 -5.29
CA ARG A 73 -10.81 -10.68 -5.53
C ARG A 73 -9.82 -11.86 -5.47
N THR A 74 -9.06 -11.93 -4.39
CA THR A 74 -8.12 -13.03 -4.10
C THR A 74 -8.32 -13.56 -2.68
N ASP A 75 -7.62 -14.64 -2.33
CA ASP A 75 -7.52 -15.12 -0.96
C ASP A 75 -6.55 -14.27 -0.12
N ALA A 76 -6.90 -14.01 1.14
CA ALA A 76 -6.09 -13.17 2.03
C ALA A 76 -4.74 -13.80 2.37
N GLY A 77 -4.61 -15.12 2.36
CA GLY A 77 -3.35 -15.85 2.53
C GLY A 77 -2.39 -15.71 1.34
N ARG A 78 -2.86 -15.18 0.21
CA ARG A 78 -2.03 -14.90 -0.98
C ARG A 78 -1.50 -13.47 -1.03
N LEU A 79 -1.73 -12.67 0.01
CA LEU A 79 -1.32 -11.27 0.06
C LEU A 79 -0.31 -11.05 1.18
N ALA A 80 0.64 -10.16 0.94
CA ALA A 80 1.56 -9.66 1.95
C ALA A 80 1.71 -8.14 1.80
N PHE A 81 1.82 -7.43 2.92
CA PHE A 81 2.18 -6.02 2.91
C PHE A 81 3.70 -5.89 2.95
N VAL A 82 4.25 -5.14 1.99
CA VAL A 82 5.67 -4.83 1.91
C VAL A 82 5.85 -3.31 1.72
N PRO A 83 7.01 -2.74 2.09
CA PRO A 83 7.20 -1.29 2.08
C PRO A 83 7.05 -0.60 0.72
N SER A 84 7.34 -1.30 -0.39
CA SER A 84 7.27 -0.73 -1.73
C SER A 84 7.14 -1.82 -2.81
N SER A 85 6.78 -1.40 -4.03
CA SER A 85 6.81 -2.27 -5.22
C SER A 85 8.20 -2.85 -5.47
N THR A 86 9.25 -2.05 -5.36
CA THR A 86 10.65 -2.48 -5.50
C THR A 86 11.01 -3.56 -4.48
N THR A 87 10.59 -3.40 -3.22
CA THR A 87 10.80 -4.42 -2.19
C THR A 87 10.07 -5.71 -2.54
N GLY A 88 8.84 -5.63 -3.07
CA GLY A 88 8.07 -6.80 -3.50
C GLY A 88 8.75 -7.56 -4.64
N VAL A 89 9.24 -6.86 -5.67
CA VAL A 89 9.98 -7.48 -6.78
C VAL A 89 11.26 -8.15 -6.28
N ALA A 90 12.02 -7.48 -5.41
CA ALA A 90 13.23 -8.05 -4.82
C ALA A 90 12.92 -9.34 -4.06
N ILE A 91 11.89 -9.35 -3.20
CA ILE A 91 11.46 -10.56 -2.46
C ILE A 91 11.11 -11.70 -3.42
N ALA A 92 10.34 -11.43 -4.48
CA ALA A 92 9.94 -12.45 -5.44
C ALA A 92 11.17 -13.07 -6.16
N LEU A 93 12.10 -12.24 -6.63
CA LEU A 93 13.32 -12.70 -7.30
C LEU A 93 14.23 -13.51 -6.37
N HIS A 94 14.38 -13.08 -5.10
CA HIS A 94 15.23 -13.79 -4.14
C HIS A 94 14.60 -15.09 -3.62
N SER A 95 13.27 -15.23 -3.75
CA SER A 95 12.55 -16.45 -3.36
C SER A 95 12.47 -17.48 -4.49
N ALA A 96 12.78 -17.09 -5.73
CA ALA A 96 12.81 -18.00 -6.86
C ALA A 96 14.09 -18.86 -6.81
N ALA A 97 13.93 -20.18 -6.93
CA ALA A 97 15.05 -21.12 -6.94
C ALA A 97 15.71 -21.19 -8.34
N LEU A 98 16.26 -20.07 -8.80
CA LEU A 98 16.93 -19.97 -10.10
C LEU A 98 18.23 -20.80 -10.09
N ALA A 99 18.44 -21.57 -11.15
CA ALA A 99 19.62 -22.38 -11.38
C ALA A 99 20.44 -21.86 -12.57
N ALA A 100 21.66 -22.38 -12.70
CA ALA A 100 22.47 -22.10 -13.88
C ALA A 100 21.77 -22.57 -15.15
N GLY A 101 21.60 -21.67 -16.11
CA GLY A 101 20.87 -21.92 -17.35
C GLY A 101 19.42 -21.40 -17.34
N ASP A 102 18.89 -20.95 -16.20
CA ASP A 102 17.60 -20.27 -16.15
C ASP A 102 17.71 -18.84 -16.69
N GLU A 103 16.62 -18.37 -17.32
CA GLU A 103 16.53 -17.03 -17.89
C GLU A 103 15.38 -16.24 -17.27
N ILE A 104 15.61 -14.95 -16.98
CA ILE A 104 14.57 -14.00 -16.60
C ILE A 104 14.19 -13.22 -17.86
N VAL A 105 12.96 -13.43 -18.33
CA VAL A 105 12.43 -12.72 -19.49
C VAL A 105 11.52 -11.58 -19.03
N THR A 106 11.73 -10.40 -19.60
CA THR A 106 10.91 -9.21 -19.34
C THR A 106 10.73 -8.40 -20.61
N THR A 107 9.92 -7.35 -20.54
CA THR A 107 9.73 -6.40 -21.66
C THR A 107 10.80 -5.31 -21.65
N SER A 108 10.92 -4.53 -22.73
CA SER A 108 11.84 -3.38 -22.80
C SER A 108 11.37 -2.13 -22.05
N HIS A 109 10.28 -2.24 -21.27
CA HIS A 109 9.67 -1.13 -20.50
C HIS A 109 9.50 -1.51 -19.01
N ALA A 110 10.29 -2.48 -18.56
CA ALA A 110 10.28 -3.00 -17.20
C ALA A 110 11.01 -2.09 -16.22
#